data_AF-A0A7C8AME5-F1
#
_entry.id   AF-A0A7C8AME5-F1
#
_cell.length_a   1.000
_cell.length_b   1.000
_cell.length_c   1.000
_cell.angle_alpha   90.00
_cell.angle_beta   90.00
_cell.angle_gamma   90.00
#
_symmetry.space_group_name_H-M   'P 1'
#
loop_
_entity.id
_entity.type
_entity.pdbx_description
1 polymer ?
#
loop_
_entity_poly.entity_id
_entity_poly.type
_entity_poly.pdbx_seq_one_letter_code
_entity_poly.pdbx_strand_id
1 'polypeptide(L)'
;IRFQKSIRVTIEHGHANNYANDYSSTAFWYQALPHALFPKLPPINERRPHEGDDPFDKAHRMLIAVQKSLRDLDAMVATKKPDVAIAFRETVVNPLGRDIAEAFEALDNETALAKCTECKEKTDAFVAENK
;
A
#
# COMPACT_ATOMS: atom_id res chain seq x y z
N ILE A 1 -7.07 -25.78 -18.56
CA ILE A 1 -7.34 -26.72 -17.45
C ILE A 1 -8.59 -27.52 -17.81
N ARG A 2 -8.57 -28.87 -17.74
CA ARG A 2 -9.76 -29.72 -17.96
C ARG A 2 -10.33 -30.15 -16.60
N PHE A 3 -11.65 -30.33 -16.50
CA PHE A 3 -12.31 -30.77 -15.27
C PHE A 3 -13.52 -31.68 -15.58
N GLN A 4 -13.90 -32.56 -14.65
CA GLN A 4 -15.03 -33.49 -14.80
C GLN A 4 -16.24 -33.14 -13.92
N LYS A 5 -16.02 -32.70 -12.67
CA LYS A 5 -17.09 -32.35 -11.72
C LYS A 5 -17.15 -30.85 -11.42
N SER A 6 -16.04 -30.26 -11.01
CA SER A 6 -15.96 -28.83 -10.68
C SER A 6 -14.54 -28.30 -10.86
N ILE A 7 -14.41 -26.97 -10.93
CA ILE A 7 -13.14 -26.25 -10.94
C ILE A 7 -13.27 -25.04 -10.02
N ARG A 8 -12.21 -24.76 -9.25
CA ARG A 8 -12.03 -23.52 -8.48
C ARG A 8 -10.69 -22.93 -8.87
N VAL A 9 -10.70 -21.67 -9.29
CA VAL A 9 -9.49 -20.91 -9.62
C VAL A 9 -9.42 -19.73 -8.66
N THR A 10 -8.26 -19.55 -8.06
CA THR A 10 -7.97 -18.44 -7.14
C THR A 10 -6.65 -17.82 -7.55
N ILE A 11 -6.50 -16.52 -7.33
CA ILE A 11 -5.25 -15.79 -7.46
C ILE A 11 -4.90 -15.19 -6.11
N GLU A 12 -3.62 -15.18 -5.78
CA GLU A 12 -3.08 -14.53 -4.60
C GLU A 12 -2.97 -13.02 -4.86
N HIS A 13 -3.40 -12.20 -3.91
CA HIS A 13 -3.36 -10.73 -4.03
C HIS A 13 -2.09 -10.19 -3.35
N GLY A 14 -0.94 -10.33 -4.01
CA GLY A 14 0.37 -10.09 -3.36
C GLY A 14 0.81 -11.26 -2.48
N HIS A 15 2.01 -11.21 -1.90
CA HIS A 15 2.53 -12.31 -1.08
C HIS A 15 1.71 -12.48 0.21
N ALA A 16 1.24 -13.69 0.48
CA ALA A 16 0.28 -14.00 1.53
C ALA A 16 -1.01 -13.15 1.50
N ASN A 17 -1.46 -12.70 0.32
CA ASN A 17 -2.59 -11.76 0.14
C ASN A 17 -2.38 -10.41 0.85
N ASN A 18 -1.14 -9.94 0.94
CA ASN A 18 -0.81 -8.72 1.67
C ASN A 18 -1.08 -7.41 0.89
N TYR A 19 -1.57 -7.47 -0.36
CA TYR A 19 -1.84 -6.28 -1.17
C TYR A 19 -3.34 -6.01 -1.26
N ALA A 20 -3.69 -4.72 -1.14
CA ALA A 20 -5.07 -4.23 -1.19
C ALA A 20 -5.37 -3.44 -2.48
N ASN A 21 -4.92 -3.96 -3.63
CA ASN A 21 -5.20 -3.30 -4.92
C ASN A 21 -6.65 -3.56 -5.37
N ASP A 22 -7.15 -2.72 -6.27
CA ASP A 22 -8.39 -2.98 -7.00
C ASP A 22 -8.16 -4.03 -8.10
N TYR A 23 -8.84 -5.18 -8.00
CA TYR A 23 -8.71 -6.30 -8.92
C TYR A 23 -10.03 -6.58 -9.65
N SER A 24 -9.96 -6.68 -10.97
CA SER A 24 -11.03 -7.21 -11.80
C SER A 24 -10.51 -8.34 -12.68
N SER A 25 -11.35 -9.35 -12.93
CA SER A 25 -11.00 -10.49 -13.78
C SER A 25 -12.19 -10.98 -14.59
N THR A 26 -11.89 -11.58 -15.74
CA THR A 26 -12.88 -12.25 -16.59
C THR A 26 -12.38 -13.66 -16.88
N ALA A 27 -13.22 -14.66 -16.65
CA ALA A 27 -12.91 -16.06 -16.93
C ALA A 27 -13.74 -16.58 -18.10
N PHE A 28 -13.11 -17.35 -18.98
CA PHE A 28 -13.76 -18.04 -20.08
C PHE A 28 -13.60 -19.56 -19.90
N TRP A 29 -14.70 -20.31 -20.05
CA TRP A 29 -14.65 -21.77 -19.99
C TRP A 29 -15.80 -22.39 -20.80
N TYR A 30 -15.68 -23.69 -21.02
CA TYR A 30 -16.72 -24.52 -21.64
C TYR A 30 -17.12 -25.61 -20.65
N GLN A 31 -18.41 -25.92 -20.59
CA GLN A 31 -18.97 -26.99 -19.75
C GLN A 31 -20.24 -27.58 -20.38
N ALA A 32 -20.61 -28.80 -19.98
CA ALA A 32 -21.89 -29.39 -20.33
C ALA A 32 -23.03 -28.75 -19.52
N LEU A 33 -24.26 -28.85 -20.02
CA LEU A 33 -25.47 -28.35 -19.37
C LEU A 33 -26.19 -29.46 -18.57
N PRO A 34 -26.98 -29.11 -17.54
CA PRO A 34 -27.21 -27.77 -17.00
C PRO A 34 -26.05 -27.30 -16.13
N HIS A 35 -25.80 -25.99 -16.11
CA HIS A 35 -24.82 -25.40 -15.22
C HIS A 35 -25.49 -24.72 -14.02
N ALA A 36 -24.72 -24.52 -12.94
CA ALA A 36 -25.13 -23.66 -11.84
C ALA A 36 -25.37 -22.23 -12.35
N LEU A 37 -26.32 -21.50 -11.75
CA LEU A 37 -26.55 -20.10 -12.07
C LEU A 37 -25.26 -19.29 -11.86
N PHE A 38 -25.01 -18.33 -12.75
CA PHE A 38 -23.90 -17.41 -12.57
C PHE A 38 -24.14 -16.53 -11.35
N PRO A 39 -23.10 -16.24 -10.55
CA PRO A 39 -23.19 -15.23 -9.52
C PRO A 39 -23.67 -13.90 -10.10
N LYS A 40 -24.42 -13.13 -9.32
CA LYS A 40 -24.76 -11.77 -9.72
C LYS A 40 -23.48 -10.95 -9.87
N LEU A 41 -23.42 -10.14 -10.91
CA LEU A 41 -22.36 -9.14 -11.03
C LEU A 41 -22.44 -8.17 -9.85
N PRO A 42 -21.30 -7.66 -9.35
CA PRO A 42 -21.28 -6.55 -8.41
C PRO A 42 -22.10 -5.37 -8.94
N PRO A 43 -22.76 -4.60 -8.06
CA PRO A 43 -23.52 -3.41 -8.44
C PRO A 43 -22.61 -2.38 -9.12
N ILE A 44 -23.21 -1.44 -9.85
CA ILE A 44 -22.46 -0.51 -10.71
C ILE A 44 -21.40 0.28 -9.94
N ASN A 45 -21.69 0.71 -8.72
CA ASN A 45 -20.78 1.47 -7.86
C ASN A 45 -19.56 0.66 -7.41
N GLU A 46 -19.65 -0.67 -7.29
CA GLU A 46 -18.55 -1.55 -6.86
C GLU A 46 -17.65 -2.01 -8.02
N ARG A 47 -17.98 -1.66 -9.27
CA ARG A 47 -17.20 -2.05 -10.47
C ARG A 47 -16.71 -0.84 -11.27
N ARG A 48 -16.88 0.37 -10.73
CA ARG A 48 -16.31 1.58 -11.32
C ARG A 48 -14.84 1.68 -10.90
N PRO A 49 -13.96 2.20 -11.78
CA PRO A 49 -12.62 2.55 -11.37
C PRO A 49 -12.66 3.47 -10.15
N HIS A 50 -11.77 3.21 -9.19
CA HIS A 50 -11.58 4.09 -8.05
C HIS A 50 -11.06 5.46 -8.52
N GLU A 51 -11.61 6.54 -7.96
CA GLU A 51 -11.21 7.92 -8.30
C GLU A 51 -9.90 8.34 -7.60
N GLY A 52 -9.31 7.47 -6.78
CA GLY A 52 -8.11 7.79 -6.01
C GLY A 52 -8.41 8.29 -4.60
N ASP A 53 -9.66 8.41 -4.16
CA ASP A 53 -10.01 9.09 -2.91
C ASP A 53 -10.32 8.17 -1.73
N ASP A 54 -10.17 6.86 -1.91
CA ASP A 54 -10.32 5.93 -0.80
C ASP A 54 -9.15 6.06 0.20
N PRO A 55 -9.34 5.58 1.45
CA PRO A 55 -8.33 5.69 2.49
C PRO A 55 -6.99 5.06 2.12
N PHE A 56 -6.97 3.95 1.37
CA PHE A 56 -5.73 3.30 0.95
C PHE A 56 -4.96 4.19 -0.02
N ASP A 57 -5.63 4.71 -1.05
CA ASP A 57 -5.01 5.59 -2.03
C ASP A 57 -4.44 6.87 -1.40
N LYS A 58 -5.17 7.46 -0.43
CA LYS A 58 -4.69 8.61 0.35
C LYS A 58 -3.46 8.26 1.18
N ALA A 59 -3.51 7.14 1.91
CA ALA A 59 -2.38 6.66 2.72
C ALA A 59 -1.16 6.38 1.83
N HIS A 60 -1.35 5.71 0.69
CA HIS A 60 -0.29 5.34 -0.23
C HIS A 60 0.36 6.56 -0.88
N ARG A 61 -0.43 7.57 -1.30
CA ARG A 61 0.12 8.85 -1.77
C ARG A 61 0.95 9.55 -0.70
N MET A 62 0.47 9.56 0.55
CA MET A 62 1.21 10.16 1.65
C MET A 62 2.50 9.38 1.96
N LEU A 63 2.46 8.04 1.92
CA LEU A 63 3.65 7.20 2.03
C LEU A 63 4.71 7.56 0.99
N ILE A 64 4.33 7.69 -0.28
CA ILE A 64 5.25 8.09 -1.36
C ILE A 64 5.88 9.46 -1.04
N ALA A 65 5.07 10.42 -0.57
CA ALA A 65 5.55 11.75 -0.20
C ALA A 65 6.52 11.70 1.00
N VAL A 66 6.22 10.90 2.01
CA VAL A 66 7.06 10.66 3.19
C VAL A 66 8.39 10.01 2.80
N GLN A 67 8.35 8.94 2.01
CA GLN A 67 9.56 8.25 1.54
C GLN A 67 10.48 9.17 0.76
N LYS A 68 9.93 10.15 0.03
CA LYS A 68 10.73 11.20 -0.60
C LYS A 68 11.36 12.13 0.45
N SER A 69 10.57 12.70 1.36
CA SER A 69 11.08 13.60 2.40
C SER A 69 12.13 12.93 3.29
N LEU A 70 11.95 11.66 3.65
CA LEU A 70 12.91 10.90 4.45
C LEU A 70 14.23 10.66 3.70
N ARG A 71 14.18 10.36 2.39
CA ARG A 71 15.39 10.25 1.56
C ARG A 71 16.13 11.58 1.46
N ASP A 72 15.40 12.68 1.28
CA ASP A 72 15.99 14.02 1.21
C ASP A 72 16.66 14.40 2.55
N LEU A 73 15.99 14.10 3.67
CA LEU A 73 16.52 14.32 5.02
C LEU A 73 17.77 13.46 5.29
N ASP A 74 17.71 12.18 4.98
CA ASP A 74 18.82 11.24 5.14
C ASP A 74 20.04 11.66 4.29
N ALA A 75 19.82 12.12 3.05
CA ALA A 75 20.88 12.68 2.21
C ALA A 75 21.48 13.97 2.80
N MET A 76 20.64 14.84 3.37
CA MET A 76 21.10 16.07 4.05
C MET A 76 21.96 15.74 5.27
N VAL A 77 21.55 14.80 6.12
CA VAL A 77 22.31 14.39 7.30
C VAL A 77 23.63 13.72 6.89
N ALA A 78 23.61 12.83 5.90
CA ALA A 78 24.81 12.19 5.38
C ALA A 78 25.84 13.21 4.84
N THR A 79 25.36 14.32 4.25
CA THR A 79 26.22 15.37 3.71
C THR A 79 26.73 16.32 4.80
N LYS A 80 25.86 16.79 5.70
CA LYS A 80 26.20 17.83 6.69
C LYS A 80 26.82 17.26 7.97
N LYS A 81 26.50 16.03 8.35
CA LYS A 81 26.89 15.38 9.63
C LYS A 81 27.17 13.88 9.43
N PRO A 82 28.21 13.50 8.67
CA PRO A 82 28.48 12.10 8.32
C PRO A 82 28.70 11.20 9.55
N ASP A 83 29.31 11.75 10.62
CA ASP A 83 29.65 11.00 11.83
C ASP A 83 28.43 10.43 12.58
N VAL A 84 27.26 11.03 12.40
CA VAL A 84 25.99 10.59 13.04
C VAL A 84 24.98 10.00 12.05
N ALA A 85 25.31 9.94 10.75
CA ALA A 85 24.36 9.55 9.71
C ALA A 85 23.83 8.11 9.89
N ILE A 86 24.69 7.17 10.30
CA ILE A 86 24.29 5.79 10.59
C ILE A 86 23.31 5.74 11.77
N ALA A 87 23.68 6.36 12.89
CA ALA A 87 22.83 6.41 14.09
C ALA A 87 21.49 7.09 13.80
N PHE A 88 21.47 8.15 12.99
CA PHE A 88 20.26 8.83 12.55
C PHE A 88 19.33 7.89 11.75
N ARG A 89 19.88 7.13 10.80
CA ARG A 89 19.08 6.17 10.02
C ARG A 89 18.50 5.06 10.89
N GLU A 90 19.28 4.53 11.84
CA GLU A 90 18.85 3.45 12.74
C GLU A 90 17.79 3.88 13.75
N THR A 91 17.88 5.12 14.26
CA THR A 91 17.01 5.60 15.36
C THR A 91 15.81 6.40 14.88
N VAL A 92 15.85 6.95 13.66
CA VAL A 92 14.79 7.81 13.13
C VAL A 92 14.15 7.22 11.88
N VAL A 93 14.94 6.98 10.83
CA VAL A 93 14.41 6.57 9.52
C VAL A 93 13.84 5.16 9.56
N ASN A 94 14.59 4.19 10.10
CA ASN A 94 14.20 2.78 10.11
C ASN A 94 12.98 2.47 10.99
N PRO A 95 12.85 2.99 12.23
CA PRO A 95 11.66 2.76 13.05
C PRO A 95 10.40 3.34 12.40
N LEU A 96 10.51 4.56 11.87
CA LEU A 96 9.39 5.24 11.22
C LEU A 96 8.93 4.50 9.96
N GLY A 97 9.87 3.98 9.17
CA GLY A 97 9.56 3.11 8.03
C GLY A 97 8.84 1.82 8.45
N ARG A 98 9.23 1.21 9.58
CA ARG A 98 8.57 0.01 10.14
C ARG A 98 7.16 0.32 10.64
N ASP A 99 6.98 1.38 11.42
CA ASP A 99 5.68 1.74 11.98
C ASP A 99 4.62 2.00 10.91
N ILE A 100 5.05 2.58 9.77
CA ILE A 100 4.19 2.79 8.61
C ILE A 100 3.89 1.46 7.90
N ALA A 101 4.90 0.61 7.68
CA ALA A 101 4.71 -0.70 7.06
C ALA A 101 3.73 -1.58 7.85
N GLU A 102 3.86 -1.64 9.18
CA GLU A 102 2.96 -2.39 10.06
C GLU A 102 1.50 -1.93 9.93
N ALA A 103 1.25 -0.64 9.75
CA ALA A 103 -0.11 -0.11 9.57
C ALA A 103 -0.73 -0.54 8.24
N PHE A 104 0.06 -0.57 7.16
CA PHE A 104 -0.39 -1.10 5.86
C PHE A 104 -0.64 -2.61 5.92
N GLU A 105 0.23 -3.38 6.60
CA GLU A 105 0.06 -4.83 6.77
C GLU A 105 -1.20 -5.19 7.57
N ALA A 106 -1.59 -4.34 8.53
CA ALA A 106 -2.84 -4.49 9.28
C ALA A 106 -4.11 -4.11 8.49
N LEU A 107 -3.96 -3.64 7.24
CA LEU A 107 -5.04 -3.06 6.41
C LEU A 107 -5.79 -1.90 7.10
N ASP A 108 -5.14 -1.25 8.07
CA ASP A 108 -5.66 -0.08 8.77
C ASP A 108 -5.21 1.20 8.05
N ASN A 109 -5.91 1.50 6.95
CA ASN A 109 -5.57 2.60 6.05
C ASN A 109 -5.71 3.98 6.71
N GLU A 110 -6.60 4.13 7.71
CA GLU A 110 -6.76 5.38 8.45
C GLU A 110 -5.56 5.63 9.37
N THR A 111 -5.13 4.60 10.12
CA THR A 111 -3.92 4.68 10.93
C THR A 111 -2.68 4.87 10.06
N ALA A 112 -2.59 4.18 8.90
CA ALA A 112 -1.50 4.37 7.95
C ALA A 112 -1.43 5.81 7.44
N LEU A 113 -2.56 6.42 7.07
CA LEU A 113 -2.63 7.82 6.66
C LEU A 113 -2.21 8.77 7.78
N ALA A 114 -2.69 8.56 9.01
CA ALA A 114 -2.35 9.39 10.17
C ALA A 114 -0.84 9.35 10.46
N LYS A 115 -0.26 8.15 10.52
CA LYS A 115 1.19 7.95 10.73
C LYS A 115 2.02 8.59 9.61
N CYS A 116 1.63 8.41 8.35
CA CYS A 116 2.33 9.05 7.23
C CYS A 116 2.23 10.59 7.31
N THR A 117 1.07 11.13 7.69
CA THR A 117 0.88 12.59 7.82
C THR A 117 1.76 13.16 8.93
N GLU A 118 1.73 12.57 10.13
CA GLU A 118 2.58 12.98 11.26
C GLU A 118 4.07 12.89 10.90
N CYS A 119 4.48 11.80 10.25
CA CYS A 119 5.84 11.63 9.77
C CYS A 119 6.27 12.75 8.80
N LYS A 120 5.38 13.10 7.87
CA LYS A 120 5.64 14.14 6.87
C LYS A 120 5.85 15.49 7.53
N GLU A 121 4.97 15.86 8.46
CA GLU A 121 5.03 17.12 9.20
C GLU A 121 6.35 17.24 9.99
N LYS A 122 6.73 16.19 10.73
CA LYS A 122 8.01 16.18 11.48
C LYS A 122 9.22 16.32 10.56
N THR A 123 9.22 15.59 9.44
CA THR A 123 10.34 15.60 8.50
C THR A 123 10.47 16.97 7.83
N ASP A 124 9.36 17.55 7.38
CA ASP A 124 9.35 18.87 6.73
C ASP A 124 9.78 19.98 7.71
N ALA A 125 9.29 19.94 8.96
CA ALA A 125 9.68 20.89 10.00
C ALA A 125 11.20 20.84 10.26
N PHE A 126 11.75 19.64 10.42
CA PHE A 126 13.19 19.47 10.63
C PHE A 126 14.01 19.98 9.44
N VAL A 127 13.61 19.66 8.20
CA VAL A 127 14.31 20.15 7.00
C VAL A 127 14.22 21.68 6.91
N ALA A 128 13.10 22.30 7.28
CA ALA A 128 12.94 23.75 7.28
C ALA A 128 13.85 24.43 8.32
N GLU A 129 13.98 23.87 9.51
CA GLU A 129 14.85 24.38 10.58
C GLU A 129 16.36 24.23 10.26
N ASN A 130 16.72 23.27 9.39
CA ASN A 130 18.10 22.89 9.12
C ASN A 130 18.54 23.14 7.67
N LYS A 131 17.72 23.84 6.86
CA LYS A 131 18.08 24.27 5.51
C LYS A 131 19.15 25.35 5.55
#